data_AF-A0A4Q5XFF1-F1
#
_entry.id   AF-A0A4Q5XFF1-F1
#
_cell.length_a   1.000
_cell.length_b   1.000
_cell.length_c   1.000
_cell.angle_alpha   90.00
_cell.angle_beta   90.00
_cell.angle_gamma   90.00
#
_symmetry.space_group_name_H-M   'P 1'
#
loop_
_entity.id
_entity.type
_entity.pdbx_description
1 polymer ?
#
loop_
_entity_poly.entity_id
_entity_poly.type
_entity_poly.pdbx_seq_one_letter_code
_entity_poly.pdbx_strand_id
1 'polypeptide(L)' 'MVSVLYHALQGNQACEQYIKDAQEASDDERMKFFVESRDEQDARANRAKLLLSERMDVEEEEGEDEG' A
#
# COMPACT_ATOMS: atom_id res chain seq x y z
N MET A 1 -9.80 6.58 -2.65
CA MET A 1 -8.44 6.01 -2.78
C MET A 1 -7.52 6.42 -1.63
N VAL A 2 -7.62 7.64 -1.10
CA VAL A 2 -6.83 8.09 0.07
C VAL A 2 -6.95 7.14 1.27
N SER A 3 -8.16 6.74 1.68
CA SER A 3 -8.34 5.79 2.80
C SER A 3 -7.76 4.39 2.50
N VAL A 4 -7.83 3.95 1.24
CA VAL A 4 -7.26 2.66 0.80
C VAL A 4 -5.74 2.71 0.87
N LEU A 5 -5.13 3.79 0.37
CA LEU A 5 -3.69 4.01 0.47
C LEU A 5 -3.22 4.04 1.93
N TYR A 6 -3.93 4.78 2.78
CA TYR A 6 -3.62 4.87 4.21
C TYR A 6 -3.64 3.49 4.88
N HIS A 7 -4.72 2.72 4.71
CA HIS A 7 -4.82 1.40 5.34
C HIS A 7 -3.87 0.36 4.74
N ALA A 8 -3.53 0.47 3.45
CA ALA A 8 -2.52 -0.39 2.85
C ALA A 8 -1.13 -0.13 3.45
N LEU A 9 -0.75 1.14 3.64
CA LEU A 9 0.51 1.50 4.30
C LEU A 9 0.55 1.07 5.78
N GLN A 10 -0.55 1.26 6.52
CA GLN A 10 -0.65 0.73 7.88
C GLN A 10 -0.55 -0.80 7.92
N GLY A 11 -1.15 -1.48 6.93
CA GLY A 11 -1.06 -2.93 6.79
C GLY A 11 0.36 -3.41 6.56
N ASN A 12 1.15 -2.69 5.75
CA ASN A 12 2.56 -2.98 5.55
C ASN A 12 3.34 -2.89 6.87
N GLN A 13 3.19 -1.78 7.61
CA GLN A 13 3.84 -1.58 8.90
C GLN A 13 3.47 -2.68 9.92
N ALA A 14 2.21 -3.13 9.93
CA ALA A 14 1.80 -4.25 10.77
C ALA A 14 2.48 -5.57 10.36
N CYS A 15 2.60 -5.84 9.06
CA CYS A 15 3.29 -7.03 8.55
C CYS A 15 4.77 -7.02 8.91
N GLU A 16 5.45 -5.87 8.90
CA GLU A 16 6.85 -5.78 9.34
C GLU A 16 7.03 -6.24 10.79
N GLN A 17 6.12 -5.84 11.68
CA GLN A 17 6.15 -6.30 13.06
C GLN A 17 5.93 -7.82 13.15
N TYR A 18 4.95 -8.36 12.41
CA TYR A 18 4.68 -9.79 12.42
C TYR A 18 5.80 -10.65 11.81
N ILE A 19 6.49 -10.14 10.79
CA ILE A 19 7.68 -10.79 10.22
C ILE A 19 8.77 -10.88 11.28
N LYS A 20 9.01 -9.79 12.03
CA LYS A 20 9.99 -9.79 13.12
C LYS A 20 9.64 -10.78 14.21
N ASP A 21 8.37 -10.81 14.64
CA ASP A 21 7.90 -11.75 15.66
C ASP A 21 8.04 -13.21 15.20
N ALA A 22 7.73 -13.51 13.94
CA ALA A 22 7.91 -14.83 13.35
C ALA A 22 9.39 -15.23 13.23
N GLN A 23 10.26 -14.28 12.89
CA GLN A 23 11.70 -14.50 12.83
C GLN A 23 12.28 -14.82 14.21
N GLU A 24 11.89 -14.07 15.25
CA GLU A 24 12.30 -14.33 16.63
C GLU A 24 11.81 -15.70 17.14
N ALA A 25 10.65 -16.16 16.66
CA ALA A 25 10.09 -17.47 16.97
C ALA A 25 10.63 -18.62 16.11
N SER A 26 11.48 -18.34 15.11
CA SER A 26 11.91 -19.34 14.10
C SER A 26 10.74 -20.04 13.40
N ASP A 27 9.65 -19.30 13.14
CA ASP A 27 8.44 -19.79 12.47
C ASP A 27 8.46 -19.37 10.99
N ASP A 28 9.13 -20.18 10.17
CA ASP A 28 9.35 -19.89 8.75
C ASP A 28 8.06 -19.83 7.93
N GLU A 29 7.05 -20.63 8.29
CA GLU A 29 5.76 -20.65 7.58
C GLU A 29 5.01 -19.34 7.79
N ARG A 30 4.92 -18.87 9.04
CA ARG A 30 4.30 -17.57 9.34
C ARG A 30 5.10 -16.41 8.77
N MET A 31 6.43 -16.47 8.83
CA MET A 31 7.28 -15.46 8.23
C MET A 31 6.96 -15.32 6.73
N LYS A 32 6.89 -16.43 5.99
CA LYS A 32 6.54 -16.43 4.57
C LYS A 32 5.16 -15.82 4.33
N PHE A 33 4.15 -16.22 5.11
CA PHE A 33 2.81 -15.67 5.00
C PHE A 33 2.76 -14.14 5.22
N PHE A 34 3.49 -13.63 6.21
CA PHE A 34 3.52 -12.20 6.49
C PHE A 34 4.29 -11.40 5.43
N VAL A 35 5.34 -11.99 4.84
CA VAL A 35 6.04 -11.39 3.70
C VAL A 35 5.11 -11.29 2.49
N GLU A 36 4.40 -12.37 2.13
CA GLU A 36 3.43 -12.36 1.04
C GLU A 36 2.32 -11.32 1.30
N SER A 37 1.80 -11.28 2.52
CA SER A 37 0.78 -10.32 2.93
C SER A 37 1.25 -8.87 2.80
N ARG A 38 2.50 -8.56 3.19
CA ARG A 38 3.11 -7.24 3.04
C ARG A 38 3.19 -6.84 1.57
N ASP A 39 3.67 -7.75 0.71
CA ASP A 39 3.83 -7.47 -0.72
C ASP A 39 2.49 -7.17 -1.40
N GLU A 40 1.40 -7.83 -0.98
CA GLU A 40 0.07 -7.48 -1.47
C GLU A 40 -0.40 -6.09 -0.97
N GLN A 41 -0.06 -5.70 0.24
CA GLN A 41 -0.36 -4.34 0.73
C GLN A 41 0.40 -3.29 -0.07
N ASP A 42 1.67 -3.54 -0.41
CA ASP A 42 2.45 -2.66 -1.28
C ASP A 42 1.84 -2.53 -2.68
N ALA A 43 1.42 -3.64 -3.28
CA ALA A 43 0.74 -3.61 -4.56
C ALA A 43 -0.55 -2.76 -4.49
N ARG A 44 -1.34 -2.89 -3.42
CA ARG A 44 -2.55 -2.08 -3.20
C ARG A 44 -2.22 -0.60 -3.00
N ALA A 45 -1.21 -0.29 -2.20
CA ALA A 45 -0.77 1.09 -1.95
C ALA A 45 -0.30 1.76 -3.26
N ASN A 46 0.53 1.08 -4.04
CA ASN A 46 1.03 1.60 -5.31
C ASN A 46 -0.10 1.84 -6.31
N ARG A 47 -1.05 0.91 -6.42
CA ARG A 47 -2.24 1.10 -7.28
C ARG A 47 -3.11 2.28 -6.81
N ALA A 48 -3.30 2.43 -5.50
CA ALA A 48 -4.06 3.55 -4.96
C ALA A 48 -3.37 4.90 -5.19
N LYS A 49 -2.02 4.95 -5.16
CA LYS A 49 -1.24 6.15 -5.51
C LYS A 49 -1.44 6.53 -6.98
N LEU A 50 -1.30 5.58 -7.90
CA LEU A 50 -1.49 5.84 -9.34
C LEU A 50 -2.89 6.41 -9.63
N LEU A 51 -3.94 5.78 -9.08
CA LEU A 51 -5.31 6.25 -9.25
C LEU A 51 -5.60 7.62 -8.61
N LEU A 52 -4.83 8.03 -7.61
CA LEU A 52 -4.93 9.36 -7.02
C LEU A 52 -4.23 10.39 -7.91
N SER A 53 -3.04 10.08 -8.40
CA SER A 53 -2.29 10.94 -9.32
C SER A 53 -3.08 11.18 -10.62
N GLU A 54 -3.61 10.12 -11.25
CA GLU A 54 -4.43 10.24 -12.47
C GLU A 54 -5.63 11.17 -12.29
N ARG A 55 -6.21 11.27 -11.09
CA ARG A 55 -7.33 12.18 -10.83
C ARG A 55 -6.89 13.62 -10.61
N MET A 56 -5.72 13.82 -10.00
CA MET A 56 -5.16 15.16 -9.83
C MET A 56 -4.75 15.75 -11.17
N ASP A 57 -4.14 14.94 -12.05
CA ASP A 57 -3.74 15.38 -13.38
C ASP A 57 -4.97 15.75 -14.25
N VAL A 58 -6.08 15.02 -14.11
CA VAL A 58 -7.35 15.34 -14.81
C VAL A 58 -8.01 16.61 -14.27
N GLU A 59 -7.94 16.86 -12.96
CA GLU A 59 -8.46 18.10 -12.35
C GLU A 59 -7.65 19.34 -12.78
N GLU A 60 -6.36 19.18 -13.11
CA GLU A 60 -5.50 20.25 -13.65
C GLU A 60 -5.82 20.55 -15.13
N GLU A 61 -6.03 19.53 -15.97
CA GLU A 61 -6.37 19.71 -17.39
C GLU A 61 -7.77 20.32 -17.61
N GLU A 62 -8.78 19.95 -16.80
CA GLU A 62 -10.13 20.52 -16.90
C GLU A 62 -10.20 21.99 -16.42
N GLY A 63 -9.20 22.48 -15.69
CA GLY A 63 -9.08 23.87 -15.25
C GLY A 63 -8.44 24.83 -16.27
N GLU A 64 -7.81 24.30 -17.32
CA GLU A 64 -7.11 25.10 -18.35
C GLU A 64 -7.97 25.40 -19.59
N ASP A 65 -9.15 24.78 -19.75
CA ASP A 65 -10.05 24.96 -20.91
C ASP A 65 -11.10 26.10 -20.73
N GLU A 66 -11.04 26.87 -19.63
CA GLU A 66 -11.86 28.09 -19.42
C GLU A 66 -11.14 29.41 -19.79
N GLY A 67 -10.37 29.42 -20.88
CA GLY A 67 -9.59 30.59 -21.36
C GLY A 67 -10.04 31.20 -22.68
#